data_AF-A0A967I2M2-F1
#
_entry.id   AF-A0A967I2M2-F1
#
_cell.length_a   1.000
_cell.length_b   1.000
_cell.length_c   1.000
_cell.angle_alpha   90.00
_cell.angle_beta   90.00
_cell.angle_gamma   90.00
#
_symmetry.space_group_name_H-M   'P 1'
#
loop_
_entity.id
_entity.type
_entity.pdbx_description
1 polymer ?
#
loop_
_entity_poly.entity_id
_entity_poly.type
_entity_poly.pdbx_seq_one_letter_code
_entity_poly.pdbx_strand_id
1 'polypeptide(L)'
;MKDGGHSFHIPVMGTGFTIDTPLRVAKYGISSVIPLVDDVLVEQVRKFHCEKHGEPYEEISSREQDARALRITAYLNLVDQLVRPQVAELQASPFEEGSEITRYFEMLPDTPLKRAYDEMLTTTDPEAKARMQEDLRQHALPGSIDINIMTKLDRDIYWDGKKLPAEFADAMAALRGFANSTLNSSVVFSAGINQRLYTYAATFDDFFPDDNGELKKKIILKVSDFRSASIQGRFLAKRGLWVSEYRIESGLNCGGHAFATDGYLLGPVLEEFKEKRQELT
;
A
#
# COMPACT_ATOMS: atom_id res chain seq x y z
N MET A 1 10.07 -9.15 14.02
CA MET A 1 8.89 -8.26 14.04
C MET A 1 9.09 -7.25 12.92
N LYS A 2 8.37 -7.41 11.79
CA LYS A 2 8.31 -6.40 10.73
C LYS A 2 7.22 -5.38 11.12
N ASP A 3 7.38 -4.77 12.29
CA ASP A 3 6.46 -3.73 12.74
C ASP A 3 7.04 -2.40 12.26
N GLY A 4 6.52 -1.92 11.12
CA GLY A 4 6.66 -0.51 10.78
C GLY A 4 6.23 0.31 12.00
N GLY A 5 7.03 1.28 12.41
CA GLY A 5 6.94 1.86 13.76
C GLY A 5 5.59 2.48 14.13
N HIS A 6 4.72 2.76 13.16
CA HIS A 6 3.40 3.38 13.38
C HIS A 6 2.27 2.35 13.51
N SER A 7 1.32 2.63 14.40
CA SER A 7 0.08 1.85 14.57
C SER A 7 -1.06 2.28 13.64
N PHE A 8 -0.81 3.26 12.76
CA PHE A 8 -1.78 3.77 11.80
C PHE A 8 -1.20 3.74 10.37
N HIS A 9 -2.11 3.83 9.40
CA HIS A 9 -1.77 4.01 7.99
C HIS A 9 -2.69 5.09 7.40
N ILE A 10 -2.27 5.69 6.28
CA ILE A 10 -3.10 6.64 5.53
C ILE A 10 -3.88 5.85 4.46
N PRO A 11 -5.21 5.68 4.61
CA PRO A 11 -6.02 4.99 3.61
C PRO A 11 -6.24 5.89 2.39
N VAL A 12 -6.91 5.37 1.36
CA VAL A 12 -7.39 6.20 0.26
C VAL A 12 -8.42 7.20 0.78
N MET A 13 -8.10 8.49 0.69
CA MET A 13 -8.98 9.62 1.06
C MET A 13 -9.53 10.37 -0.18
N GLY A 14 -9.14 9.92 -1.38
CA GLY A 14 -9.52 10.50 -2.67
C GLY A 14 -8.35 10.41 -3.64
N THR A 15 -8.65 10.16 -4.93
CA THR A 15 -7.61 9.84 -5.92
C THR A 15 -6.53 10.92 -6.00
N GLY A 16 -6.91 12.18 -6.21
CA GLY A 16 -5.94 13.29 -6.26
C GLY A 16 -5.27 13.65 -4.93
N PHE A 17 -5.86 13.27 -3.78
CA PHE A 17 -5.31 13.60 -2.46
C PHE A 17 -4.23 12.63 -2.00
N THR A 18 -4.36 11.36 -2.37
CA THR A 18 -3.53 10.27 -1.82
C THR A 18 -2.56 9.64 -2.80
N ILE A 19 -2.63 10.00 -4.08
CA ILE A 19 -1.80 9.42 -5.14
C ILE A 19 -0.29 9.57 -4.88
N ASP A 20 0.16 10.73 -4.41
CA ASP A 20 1.58 11.03 -4.15
C ASP A 20 1.94 11.08 -2.67
N THR A 21 1.03 10.69 -1.77
CA THR A 21 1.26 10.70 -0.31
C THR A 21 2.53 9.96 0.11
N PRO A 22 2.88 8.78 -0.45
CA PRO A 22 4.12 8.09 -0.09
C PRO A 22 5.37 8.95 -0.22
N LEU A 23 5.45 9.83 -1.23
CA LEU A 23 6.59 10.72 -1.46
C LEU A 23 6.79 11.77 -0.35
N ARG A 24 5.82 11.93 0.56
CA ARG A 24 5.86 12.91 1.66
C ARG A 24 6.07 12.25 3.01
N VAL A 25 5.53 11.05 3.20
CA VAL A 25 5.42 10.43 4.52
C VAL A 25 6.15 9.09 4.65
N ALA A 26 6.48 8.42 3.53
CA ALA A 26 7.10 7.10 3.60
C ALA A 26 8.46 7.15 4.32
N LYS A 27 9.28 8.18 4.10
CA LYS A 27 10.56 8.35 4.83
C LYS A 27 10.40 8.35 6.36
N TYR A 28 9.22 8.69 6.87
CA TYR A 28 8.91 8.71 8.29
C TYR A 28 8.30 7.41 8.84
N GLY A 29 8.36 6.31 8.07
CA GLY A 29 7.79 5.03 8.46
C GLY A 29 6.27 4.93 8.30
N ILE A 30 5.60 5.98 7.80
CA ILE A 30 4.14 6.03 7.71
C ILE A 30 3.69 5.36 6.42
N SER A 31 2.93 4.27 6.55
CA SER A 31 2.36 3.55 5.41
C SER A 31 1.19 4.31 4.79
N SER A 32 1.09 4.30 3.46
CA SER A 32 -0.01 4.98 2.74
C SER A 32 -0.43 4.22 1.48
N VAL A 33 -1.66 4.47 1.02
CA VAL A 33 -2.28 3.70 -0.07
C VAL A 33 -2.50 4.58 -1.32
N ILE A 34 -1.91 4.18 -2.46
CA ILE A 34 -2.12 4.82 -3.77
C ILE A 34 -3.37 4.21 -4.45
N PRO A 35 -4.39 4.99 -4.79
CA PRO A 35 -5.54 4.51 -5.56
C PRO A 35 -5.20 4.38 -7.06
N LEU A 36 -5.42 3.19 -7.64
CA LEU A 36 -5.10 2.89 -9.05
C LEU A 36 -6.31 2.99 -10.00
N VAL A 37 -7.38 3.69 -9.59
CA VAL A 37 -8.64 3.76 -10.36
C VAL A 37 -8.50 4.53 -11.67
N ASP A 38 -7.67 5.58 -11.70
CA ASP A 38 -7.53 6.50 -12.81
C ASP A 38 -6.07 6.53 -13.28
N ASP A 39 -5.78 5.79 -14.35
CA ASP A 39 -4.43 5.71 -14.92
C ASP A 39 -4.01 6.98 -15.66
N VAL A 40 -4.97 7.82 -16.09
CA VAL A 40 -4.66 9.11 -16.73
C VAL A 40 -4.13 10.07 -15.68
N LEU A 41 -4.76 10.13 -14.51
CA LEU A 41 -4.24 10.90 -13.39
C LEU A 41 -2.88 10.37 -12.91
N VAL A 42 -2.71 9.05 -12.84
CA VAL A 42 -1.41 8.42 -12.55
C VAL A 42 -0.33 8.91 -13.50
N GLU A 43 -0.59 8.95 -14.80
CA GLU A 43 0.37 9.42 -15.80
C GLU A 43 0.67 10.92 -15.67
N GLN A 44 -0.35 11.75 -15.42
CA GLN A 44 -0.18 13.19 -15.18
C GLN A 44 0.69 13.46 -13.94
N VAL A 45 0.48 12.71 -12.86
CA VAL A 45 1.26 12.82 -11.63
C VAL A 45 2.67 12.28 -11.83
N ARG A 46 2.84 11.19 -12.60
CA ARG A 46 4.16 10.68 -12.99
C ARG A 46 4.95 11.74 -13.75
N LYS A 47 4.35 12.37 -14.76
CA LYS A 47 4.95 13.48 -15.52
C LYS A 47 5.41 14.60 -14.59
N PHE A 48 4.53 15.07 -13.72
CA PHE A 48 4.84 16.14 -12.77
C PHE A 48 6.04 15.80 -11.89
N HIS A 49 6.10 14.59 -11.31
CA HIS A 49 7.22 14.20 -10.45
C HIS A 49 8.50 13.94 -11.24
N CYS A 50 8.41 13.39 -12.45
CA CYS A 50 9.59 13.28 -13.32
C CYS A 50 10.20 14.66 -13.61
N GLU A 51 9.40 15.63 -14.04
CA GLU A 51 9.85 16.99 -14.31
C GLU A 51 10.41 17.67 -13.06
N LYS A 52 9.74 17.52 -11.91
CA LYS A 52 10.15 18.12 -10.64
C LYS A 52 11.48 17.57 -10.13
N HIS A 53 11.75 16.28 -10.33
CA HIS A 53 12.93 15.59 -9.82
C HIS A 53 14.03 15.38 -10.87
N GLY A 54 13.82 15.84 -12.11
CA GLY A 54 14.78 15.68 -13.20
C GLY A 54 14.93 14.24 -13.71
N GLU A 55 13.91 13.41 -13.52
CA GLU A 55 13.90 12.02 -13.98
C GLU A 55 13.52 11.94 -15.47
N PRO A 56 14.04 10.94 -16.21
CA PRO A 56 13.62 10.70 -17.59
C PRO A 56 12.11 10.48 -17.69
N TYR A 57 11.48 11.15 -18.65
CA TYR A 57 10.06 11.01 -18.92
C TYR A 57 9.81 10.77 -20.40
N GLU A 58 9.24 9.62 -20.69
CA GLU A 58 8.59 9.31 -21.97
C GLU A 58 7.10 9.08 -21.67
N GLU A 59 6.22 9.76 -22.41
CA GLU A 59 4.78 9.65 -22.22
C GLU A 59 4.28 8.28 -22.68
N ILE A 60 3.51 7.61 -21.83
CA ILE A 60 2.79 6.39 -22.19
C ILE A 60 1.42 6.83 -22.69
N SER A 61 1.24 6.82 -24.00
CA SER A 61 0.06 7.35 -24.66
C SER A 61 -1.15 6.42 -24.54
N SER A 62 -2.37 6.96 -24.66
CA SER A 62 -3.60 6.14 -24.68
C SER A 62 -3.72 5.24 -25.92
N ARG A 63 -2.81 5.38 -26.89
CA ARG A 63 -2.74 4.57 -28.11
C ARG A 63 -1.82 3.37 -27.96
N GLU A 64 -1.17 3.21 -26.82
CA GLU A 64 -0.41 2.02 -26.53
C GLU A 64 -1.35 0.92 -26.05
N GLN A 65 -1.15 -0.28 -26.59
CA GLN A 65 -1.81 -1.45 -26.04
C GLN A 65 -1.34 -1.64 -24.60
N ASP A 66 -2.29 -1.77 -23.68
CA ASP A 66 -2.03 -1.91 -22.25
C ASP A 66 -1.44 -0.66 -21.55
N ALA A 67 -1.72 0.53 -22.08
CA ALA A 67 -1.26 1.80 -21.49
C ALA A 67 -1.52 1.90 -19.98
N ARG A 68 -2.66 1.40 -19.48
CA ARG A 68 -2.98 1.42 -18.05
C ARG A 68 -1.97 0.66 -17.20
N ALA A 69 -1.65 -0.59 -17.56
CA ALA A 69 -0.69 -1.37 -16.77
C ALA A 69 0.71 -0.74 -16.84
N LEU A 70 1.11 -0.27 -18.02
CA LEU A 70 2.41 0.39 -18.24
C LEU A 70 2.54 1.68 -17.40
N ARG A 71 1.53 2.56 -17.42
CA ARG A 71 1.49 3.80 -16.62
C ARG A 71 1.59 3.51 -15.12
N ILE A 72 0.84 2.52 -14.65
CA ILE A 72 0.84 2.12 -13.25
C ILE A 72 2.20 1.55 -12.87
N THR A 73 2.79 0.64 -13.65
CA THR A 73 4.14 0.11 -13.37
C THR A 73 5.17 1.23 -13.32
N ALA A 74 5.19 2.11 -14.35
CA ALA A 74 6.14 3.21 -14.43
C ALA A 74 6.01 4.18 -13.25
N TYR A 75 4.78 4.51 -12.85
CA TYR A 75 4.54 5.40 -11.72
C TYR A 75 4.95 4.77 -10.38
N LEU A 76 4.57 3.52 -10.12
CA LEU A 76 4.93 2.85 -8.87
C LEU A 76 6.45 2.67 -8.75
N ASN A 77 7.15 2.41 -9.86
CA ASN A 77 8.61 2.36 -9.89
C ASN A 77 9.24 3.74 -9.63
N LEU A 78 8.69 4.81 -10.21
CA LEU A 78 9.13 6.17 -9.92
C LEU A 78 8.98 6.48 -8.42
N VAL A 79 7.85 6.13 -7.81
CA VAL A 79 7.61 6.38 -6.38
C VAL A 79 8.59 5.59 -5.51
N ASP A 80 8.84 4.31 -5.82
CA ASP A 80 9.85 3.50 -5.12
C ASP A 80 11.25 4.13 -5.23
N GLN A 81 11.63 4.50 -6.45
CA GLN A 81 12.92 5.13 -6.74
C GLN A 81 13.11 6.44 -5.99
N LEU A 82 12.08 7.28 -5.90
CA LEU A 82 12.15 8.58 -5.23
C LEU A 82 12.12 8.49 -3.70
N VAL A 83 11.52 7.44 -3.11
CA VAL A 83 11.49 7.27 -1.65
C VAL A 83 12.82 6.75 -1.10
N ARG A 84 13.51 5.86 -1.82
CA ARG A 84 14.80 5.28 -1.39
C ARG A 84 15.85 6.33 -0.97
N PRO A 85 16.19 7.36 -1.78
CA PRO A 85 17.15 8.38 -1.39
C PRO A 85 16.65 9.24 -0.22
N GLN A 86 15.34 9.50 -0.11
CA GLN A 86 14.79 10.24 1.03
C GLN A 86 15.02 9.52 2.36
N VAL A 87 14.89 8.19 2.36
CA VAL A 87 15.19 7.36 3.55
C VAL A 87 16.68 7.39 3.84
N ALA A 88 17.54 7.25 2.83
CA ALA A 88 18.98 7.28 3.02
C ALA A 88 19.46 8.64 3.58
N GLU A 89 18.91 9.75 3.08
CA GLU A 89 19.17 11.10 3.60
C GLU A 89 18.70 11.24 5.05
N LEU A 90 17.51 10.74 5.38
CA LEU A 90 17.02 10.71 6.76
C LEU A 90 17.94 9.89 7.66
N GLN A 91 18.31 8.69 7.24
CA GLN A 91 19.25 7.81 7.94
C GLN A 91 20.66 8.38 8.07
N ALA A 92 21.07 9.34 7.24
CA ALA A 92 22.36 10.03 7.36
C ALA A 92 22.29 11.31 8.22
N SER A 93 21.10 11.81 8.53
CA SER A 93 20.94 13.08 9.26
C SER A 93 21.45 13.01 10.71
N PRO A 94 21.99 14.09 11.29
CA PRO A 94 22.51 14.07 12.66
C PRO A 94 21.35 13.92 13.66
N PHE A 95 21.60 13.29 14.82
CA PHE A 95 20.62 13.22 15.91
C PHE A 95 20.64 14.52 16.72
N GLU A 96 20.27 15.62 16.06
CA GLU A 96 20.16 16.97 16.62
C GLU A 96 18.70 17.42 16.62
N GLU A 97 18.34 18.31 17.55
CA GLU A 97 17.00 18.86 17.64
C GLU A 97 16.56 19.48 16.31
N GLY A 98 15.37 19.09 15.82
CA GLY A 98 14.83 19.55 14.55
C GLY A 98 15.36 18.83 13.30
N SER A 99 16.26 17.85 13.44
CA SER A 99 16.69 17.00 12.32
C SER A 99 15.57 16.06 11.83
N GLU A 100 15.73 15.54 10.61
CA GLU A 100 14.75 14.63 10.03
C GLU A 100 14.70 13.27 10.74
N ILE A 101 15.84 12.76 11.20
CA ILE A 101 15.89 11.51 11.97
C ILE A 101 15.30 11.67 13.38
N THR A 102 15.52 12.79 14.07
CA THR A 102 14.86 13.02 15.36
C THR A 102 13.35 13.12 15.17
N ARG A 103 12.91 13.82 14.11
CA ARG A 103 11.48 13.88 13.76
C ARG A 103 10.88 12.51 13.49
N TYR A 104 11.60 11.60 12.82
CA TYR A 104 11.16 10.20 12.64
C TYR A 104 10.82 9.56 13.99
N PHE A 105 11.77 9.56 14.93
CA PHE A 105 11.62 8.92 16.22
C PHE A 105 10.65 9.65 17.16
N GLU A 106 10.51 10.96 17.05
CA GLU A 106 9.52 11.74 17.80
C GLU A 106 8.09 11.41 17.40
N MET A 107 7.85 11.08 16.12
CA MET A 107 6.51 10.72 15.63
C MET A 107 6.12 9.28 15.94
N LEU A 108 7.05 8.42 16.37
CA LEU A 108 6.73 7.04 16.70
C LEU A 108 5.81 6.96 17.93
N PRO A 109 4.81 6.05 17.94
CA PRO A 109 4.10 5.69 19.15
C PRO A 109 5.03 5.00 20.17
N ASP A 110 4.53 4.81 21.40
CA ASP A 110 5.26 4.10 22.47
C ASP A 110 5.53 2.64 22.09
N THR A 111 6.66 2.42 21.43
CA THR A 111 7.15 1.16 20.88
C THR A 111 8.54 0.88 21.43
N PRO A 112 9.03 -0.37 21.36
CA PRO A 112 10.41 -0.67 21.72
C PRO A 112 11.44 0.24 21.02
N LEU A 113 11.20 0.57 19.74
CA LEU A 113 12.06 1.45 18.97
C LEU A 113 12.06 2.90 19.49
N LYS A 114 10.87 3.42 19.85
CA LYS A 114 10.74 4.73 20.50
C LYS A 114 11.49 4.79 21.83
N ARG A 115 11.36 3.75 22.66
CA ARG A 115 12.04 3.65 23.96
C ARG A 115 13.56 3.60 23.82
N ALA A 116 14.07 2.86 22.82
CA ALA A 116 15.50 2.84 22.50
C ALA A 116 16.04 4.22 22.10
N TYR A 117 15.25 5.00 21.35
CA TYR A 117 15.58 6.39 21.05
C TYR A 117 15.59 7.27 22.30
N ASP A 118 14.59 7.16 23.17
CA ASP A 118 14.53 7.94 24.41
C ASP A 118 15.69 7.59 25.37
N GLU A 119 16.11 6.31 25.42
CA GLU A 119 17.30 5.86 26.14
C GLU A 119 18.58 6.50 25.56
N MET A 120 18.72 6.53 24.23
CA MET A 120 19.85 7.18 23.55
C MET A 120 19.95 8.67 23.90
N LEU A 121 18.81 9.38 24.03
CA LEU A 121 18.80 10.78 24.42
C LEU A 121 19.35 11.01 25.84
N THR A 122 19.05 10.12 26.77
CA THR A 122 19.48 10.22 28.18
C THR A 122 20.89 9.68 28.45
N THR A 123 21.47 8.97 27.49
CA THR A 123 22.83 8.41 27.59
C THR A 123 23.90 9.50 27.60
N THR A 124 24.78 9.48 28.60
CA THR A 124 25.86 10.47 28.79
C THR A 124 27.21 10.02 28.24
N ASP A 125 27.47 8.71 28.15
CA ASP A 125 28.68 8.16 27.55
C ASP A 125 28.68 8.39 26.03
N PRO A 126 29.63 9.17 25.47
CA PRO A 126 29.65 9.48 24.04
C PRO A 126 29.79 8.25 23.14
N GLU A 127 30.57 7.25 23.55
CA GLU A 127 30.79 6.05 22.73
C GLU A 127 29.54 5.15 22.70
N ALA A 128 28.90 4.94 23.85
CA ALA A 128 27.62 4.24 23.92
C ALA A 128 26.55 4.96 23.09
N LYS A 129 26.44 6.28 23.22
CA LYS A 129 25.47 7.07 22.47
C LYS A 129 25.68 6.93 20.95
N ALA A 130 26.92 6.99 20.49
CA ALA A 130 27.25 6.80 19.07
C ALA A 130 26.86 5.40 18.56
N ARG A 131 27.09 4.34 19.35
CA ARG A 131 26.65 2.98 18.99
C ARG A 131 25.13 2.86 18.90
N MET A 132 24.40 3.44 19.85
CA MET A 132 22.93 3.45 19.83
C MET A 132 22.38 4.23 18.63
N GLN A 133 23.00 5.35 18.27
CA GLN A 133 22.62 6.11 17.09
C GLN A 133 22.78 5.29 15.80
N GLU A 134 23.88 4.55 15.65
CA GLU A 134 24.10 3.70 14.49
C GLU A 134 23.08 2.55 14.41
N ASP A 135 22.77 1.92 15.54
CA ASP A 135 21.72 0.88 15.60
C ASP A 135 20.34 1.46 15.24
N LEU A 136 19.99 2.62 15.78
CA LEU A 136 18.72 3.30 15.49
C LEU A 136 18.58 3.65 14.00
N ARG A 137 19.65 4.09 13.33
CA ARG A 137 19.62 4.41 11.89
C ARG A 137 19.14 3.22 11.06
N GLN A 138 19.58 2.01 11.39
CA GLN A 138 19.20 0.79 10.65
C GLN A 138 17.71 0.44 10.79
N HIS A 139 17.05 0.95 11.83
CA HIS A 139 15.64 0.73 12.11
C HIS A 139 14.73 1.86 11.62
N ALA A 140 15.29 2.96 11.12
CA ALA A 140 14.53 4.02 10.47
C ALA A 140 14.13 3.60 9.05
N LEU A 141 13.13 2.72 8.96
CA LEU A 141 12.64 2.11 7.73
C LEU A 141 11.50 2.91 7.10
N PRO A 142 11.33 2.86 5.76
CA PRO A 142 10.22 3.52 5.10
C PRO A 142 8.88 2.86 5.44
N GLY A 143 7.82 3.68 5.41
CA GLY A 143 6.45 3.20 5.39
C GLY A 143 6.13 2.50 4.06
N SER A 144 5.22 1.54 4.10
CA SER A 144 4.83 0.81 2.90
C SER A 144 4.09 1.69 1.90
N ILE A 145 4.34 1.42 0.62
CA ILE A 145 3.68 2.05 -0.54
C ILE A 145 2.62 1.08 -1.03
N ASP A 146 1.53 0.97 -0.28
CA ASP A 146 0.42 0.09 -0.63
C ASP A 146 -0.37 0.68 -1.81
N ILE A 147 -1.14 -0.15 -2.51
CA ILE A 147 -2.03 0.29 -3.59
C ILE A 147 -3.47 -0.14 -3.32
N ASN A 148 -4.44 0.51 -3.96
CA ASN A 148 -5.84 0.11 -3.90
C ASN A 148 -6.43 -0.13 -5.29
N ILE A 149 -7.17 -1.23 -5.41
CA ILE A 149 -7.99 -1.56 -6.57
C ILE A 149 -9.45 -1.71 -6.12
N MET A 150 -10.31 -0.82 -6.63
CA MET A 150 -11.76 -0.92 -6.45
C MET A 150 -12.34 -1.93 -7.44
N THR A 151 -12.73 -3.09 -6.95
CA THR A 151 -13.12 -4.24 -7.78
C THR A 151 -14.41 -4.02 -8.58
N LYS A 152 -15.34 -3.20 -8.06
CA LYS A 152 -16.61 -2.87 -8.70
C LYS A 152 -16.50 -1.95 -9.92
N LEU A 153 -15.37 -1.25 -10.07
CA LEU A 153 -15.14 -0.34 -11.20
C LEU A 153 -14.41 -1.03 -12.35
N ASP A 154 -14.25 -2.35 -12.27
CA ASP A 154 -13.65 -3.16 -13.32
C ASP A 154 -14.53 -3.13 -14.58
N ARG A 155 -13.96 -2.64 -15.68
CA ARG A 155 -14.63 -2.52 -16.98
C ARG A 155 -13.83 -3.28 -18.02
N ASP A 156 -14.55 -3.98 -18.89
CA ASP A 156 -13.94 -4.63 -20.04
C ASP A 156 -13.50 -3.56 -21.07
N ILE A 157 -12.31 -3.76 -21.63
CA ILE A 157 -11.70 -2.84 -22.60
C ILE A 157 -11.90 -3.35 -24.03
N TYR A 158 -12.00 -2.40 -24.97
CA TYR A 158 -12.17 -2.66 -26.39
C TYR A 158 -11.03 -1.98 -27.17
N TRP A 159 -10.53 -2.67 -28.19
CA TRP A 159 -9.54 -2.15 -29.12
C TRP A 159 -10.07 -2.35 -30.55
N ASP A 160 -10.11 -1.29 -31.35
CA ASP A 160 -10.67 -1.31 -32.72
C ASP A 160 -12.07 -1.96 -32.78
N GLY A 161 -12.93 -1.65 -31.80
CA GLY A 161 -14.29 -2.18 -31.70
C GLY A 161 -14.39 -3.64 -31.23
N LYS A 162 -13.27 -4.32 -30.95
CA LYS A 162 -13.25 -5.70 -30.45
C LYS A 162 -12.96 -5.73 -28.96
N LYS A 163 -13.75 -6.51 -28.23
CA LYS A 163 -13.52 -6.77 -26.80
C LYS A 163 -12.18 -7.48 -26.61
N LEU A 164 -11.32 -6.92 -25.76
CA LEU A 164 -10.05 -7.53 -25.39
C LEU A 164 -10.26 -8.67 -24.38
N PRO A 165 -9.27 -9.57 -24.22
CA PRO A 165 -9.27 -10.57 -23.16
C PRO A 165 -9.45 -9.96 -21.77
N ALA A 166 -9.94 -10.77 -20.83
CA ALA A 166 -10.29 -10.34 -19.48
C ALA A 166 -9.14 -9.69 -18.69
N GLU A 167 -7.90 -10.01 -19.02
CA GLU A 167 -6.68 -9.46 -18.43
C GLU A 167 -6.44 -7.99 -18.77
N PHE A 168 -7.05 -7.47 -19.84
CA PHE A 168 -6.99 -6.05 -20.21
C PHE A 168 -8.07 -5.21 -19.55
N ALA A 169 -8.97 -5.83 -18.78
CA ALA A 169 -9.96 -5.08 -18.01
C ALA A 169 -9.29 -4.19 -16.96
N ASP A 170 -9.97 -3.10 -16.61
CA ASP A 170 -9.45 -2.01 -15.79
C ASP A 170 -8.75 -2.46 -14.50
N ALA A 171 -9.35 -3.38 -13.74
CA ALA A 171 -8.78 -3.86 -12.47
C ALA A 171 -7.62 -4.85 -12.70
N MET A 172 -7.67 -5.64 -13.78
CA MET A 172 -6.62 -6.60 -14.12
C MET A 172 -5.38 -5.89 -14.63
N ALA A 173 -5.55 -4.84 -15.43
CA ALA A 173 -4.45 -3.98 -15.85
C ALA A 173 -3.80 -3.27 -14.66
N ALA A 174 -4.59 -2.78 -13.70
CA ALA A 174 -4.05 -2.21 -12.46
C ALA A 174 -3.28 -3.24 -11.62
N LEU A 175 -3.81 -4.46 -11.49
CA LEU A 175 -3.14 -5.55 -10.78
C LEU A 175 -1.84 -5.98 -11.46
N ARG A 176 -1.85 -6.11 -12.80
CA ARG A 176 -0.64 -6.39 -13.58
C ARG A 176 0.39 -5.28 -13.43
N GLY A 177 -0.05 -4.02 -13.48
CA GLY A 177 0.80 -2.87 -13.27
C GLY A 177 1.52 -2.91 -11.91
N PHE A 178 0.78 -3.28 -10.87
CA PHE A 178 1.31 -3.48 -9.52
C PHE A 178 2.20 -4.72 -9.38
N ALA A 179 1.80 -5.86 -9.95
CA ALA A 179 2.58 -7.09 -9.90
C ALA A 179 3.95 -6.93 -10.56
N ASN A 180 3.99 -6.23 -11.69
CA ASN A 180 5.22 -5.95 -12.45
C ASN A 180 6.04 -4.77 -11.88
N SER A 181 5.58 -4.10 -10.83
CA SER A 181 6.34 -3.01 -10.20
C SER A 181 7.41 -3.52 -9.24
N THR A 182 8.36 -2.65 -8.94
CA THR A 182 9.48 -2.87 -8.00
C THR A 182 9.05 -2.89 -6.53
N LEU A 183 7.81 -2.51 -6.21
CA LEU A 183 7.32 -2.41 -4.85
C LEU A 183 7.27 -3.77 -4.14
N ASN A 184 7.72 -3.80 -2.89
CA ASN A 184 7.40 -4.87 -1.93
C ASN A 184 6.34 -4.32 -0.96
N SER A 185 5.07 -4.51 -1.32
CA SER A 185 3.95 -3.87 -0.62
C SER A 185 2.65 -4.64 -0.82
N SER A 186 1.53 -4.05 -0.39
CA SER A 186 0.23 -4.71 -0.39
C SER A 186 -0.74 -4.10 -1.39
N VAL A 187 -1.59 -4.94 -1.98
CA VAL A 187 -2.79 -4.51 -2.69
C VAL A 187 -3.99 -4.60 -1.75
N VAL A 188 -4.69 -3.48 -1.59
CA VAL A 188 -6.00 -3.41 -0.94
C VAL A 188 -7.07 -3.65 -1.99
N PHE A 189 -7.74 -4.80 -1.96
CA PHE A 189 -8.97 -5.01 -2.73
C PHE A 189 -10.16 -4.43 -1.96
N SER A 190 -10.86 -3.50 -2.58
CA SER A 190 -12.03 -2.83 -1.97
C SER A 190 -13.26 -2.91 -2.87
N ALA A 191 -14.39 -2.47 -2.34
CA ALA A 191 -15.68 -2.40 -3.03
C ALA A 191 -16.28 -3.76 -3.41
N GLY A 192 -15.86 -4.87 -2.80
CA GLY A 192 -16.49 -6.19 -2.95
C GLY A 192 -15.63 -7.21 -3.69
N ILE A 193 -16.27 -8.32 -4.07
CA ILE A 193 -15.59 -9.48 -4.66
C ILE A 193 -15.49 -9.36 -6.18
N ASN A 194 -14.29 -9.63 -6.73
CA ASN A 194 -14.10 -9.87 -8.16
C ASN A 194 -13.30 -11.17 -8.36
N GLN A 195 -14.03 -12.23 -8.70
CA GLN A 195 -13.47 -13.58 -8.86
C GLN A 195 -12.48 -13.68 -10.02
N ARG A 196 -12.69 -12.91 -11.10
CA ARG A 196 -11.76 -12.85 -12.24
C ARG A 196 -10.44 -12.25 -11.79
N LEU A 197 -10.48 -11.14 -11.05
CA LEU A 197 -9.29 -10.47 -10.53
C LEU A 197 -8.48 -11.37 -9.59
N TYR A 198 -9.15 -12.07 -8.68
CA TYR A 198 -8.47 -13.00 -7.75
C TYR A 198 -7.89 -14.22 -8.46
N THR A 199 -8.54 -14.70 -9.52
CA THR A 199 -7.97 -15.76 -10.36
C THR A 199 -6.75 -15.26 -11.11
N TYR A 200 -6.80 -14.02 -11.60
CA TYR A 200 -5.68 -13.39 -12.28
C TYR A 200 -4.51 -13.08 -11.34
N ALA A 201 -4.76 -12.71 -10.08
CA ALA A 201 -3.71 -12.55 -9.07
C ALA A 201 -2.87 -13.82 -8.88
N ALA A 202 -3.49 -14.99 -9.00
CA ALA A 202 -2.83 -16.28 -8.85
C ALA A 202 -1.91 -16.64 -10.03
N THR A 203 -1.84 -15.83 -11.09
CA THR A 203 -0.92 -16.04 -12.21
C THR A 203 0.42 -15.32 -12.04
N PHE A 204 0.62 -14.61 -10.93
CA PHE A 204 1.86 -13.88 -10.65
C PHE A 204 2.56 -14.48 -9.45
N ASP A 205 3.81 -14.91 -9.64
CA ASP A 205 4.61 -15.61 -8.63
C ASP A 205 4.85 -14.77 -7.37
N ASP A 206 4.94 -13.45 -7.51
CA ASP A 206 5.20 -12.51 -6.42
C ASP A 206 4.10 -12.47 -5.33
N PHE A 207 2.92 -13.05 -5.58
CA PHE A 207 1.85 -13.21 -4.57
C PHE A 207 1.95 -14.51 -3.77
N PHE A 208 2.91 -15.38 -4.09
CA PHE A 208 3.20 -16.59 -3.35
C PHE A 208 4.45 -16.38 -2.49
N PRO A 209 4.58 -17.12 -1.37
CA PRO A 209 5.79 -17.03 -0.56
C PRO A 209 7.01 -17.48 -1.35
N ASP A 210 8.12 -16.76 -1.20
CA ASP A 210 9.42 -17.20 -1.69
C ASP A 210 9.99 -18.36 -0.86
N ASP A 211 11.22 -18.80 -1.17
CA ASP A 211 11.91 -19.88 -0.45
C ASP A 211 12.13 -19.60 1.04
N ASN A 212 12.03 -18.32 1.48
CA ASN A 212 12.13 -17.90 2.87
C ASN A 212 10.76 -17.74 3.54
N GLY A 213 9.67 -18.02 2.82
CA GLY A 213 8.30 -17.82 3.30
C GLY A 213 7.83 -16.36 3.22
N GLU A 214 8.56 -15.48 2.53
CA GLU A 214 8.23 -14.06 2.44
C GLU A 214 7.33 -13.74 1.25
N LEU A 215 6.27 -12.96 1.50
CA LEU A 215 5.39 -12.43 0.46
C LEU A 215 5.86 -11.06 -0.02
N LYS A 216 6.24 -10.95 -1.29
CA LYS A 216 6.60 -9.67 -1.93
C LYS A 216 5.37 -8.82 -2.24
N LYS A 217 4.28 -9.43 -2.70
CA LYS A 217 2.99 -8.76 -2.96
C LYS A 217 1.94 -9.34 -2.03
N LYS A 218 1.50 -8.54 -1.08
CA LYS A 218 0.54 -8.95 -0.04
C LYS A 218 -0.88 -8.58 -0.44
N ILE A 219 -1.87 -9.32 0.05
CA ILE A 219 -3.28 -9.03 -0.19
C ILE A 219 -3.94 -8.54 1.09
N ILE A 220 -4.60 -7.40 0.98
CA ILE A 220 -5.43 -6.82 2.03
C ILE A 220 -6.86 -6.78 1.53
N LEU A 221 -7.78 -7.34 2.31
CA LEU A 221 -9.21 -7.29 1.99
C LEU A 221 -9.90 -6.19 2.78
N LYS A 222 -10.45 -5.21 2.07
CA LYS A 222 -11.33 -4.20 2.66
C LYS A 222 -12.78 -4.68 2.60
N VAL A 223 -13.40 -4.85 3.76
CA VAL A 223 -14.68 -5.57 3.92
C VAL A 223 -15.63 -4.85 4.87
N SER A 224 -16.93 -4.99 4.62
CA SER A 224 -17.99 -4.39 5.43
C SER A 224 -18.53 -5.30 6.55
N ASP A 225 -18.31 -6.61 6.44
CA ASP A 225 -18.90 -7.62 7.31
C ASP A 225 -18.10 -8.93 7.28
N PHE A 226 -18.30 -9.78 8.30
CA PHE A 226 -17.57 -11.02 8.48
C PHE A 226 -17.84 -12.04 7.37
N ARG A 227 -19.09 -12.11 6.89
CA ARG A 227 -19.47 -13.03 5.82
C ARG A 227 -18.69 -12.74 4.54
N SER A 228 -18.59 -11.47 4.17
CA SER A 228 -17.81 -11.00 3.02
C SER A 228 -16.33 -11.34 3.17
N ALA A 229 -15.75 -11.12 4.35
CA ALA A 229 -14.37 -11.49 4.67
C ALA A 229 -14.11 -13.00 4.50
N SER A 230 -14.98 -13.83 5.07
CA SER A 230 -14.86 -15.28 5.02
C SER A 230 -15.06 -15.86 3.61
N ILE A 231 -15.97 -15.30 2.81
CA ILE A 231 -16.18 -15.75 1.43
C ILE A 231 -14.98 -15.39 0.56
N GLN A 232 -14.52 -14.14 0.62
CA GLN A 232 -13.39 -13.67 -0.17
C GLN A 232 -12.08 -14.36 0.24
N GLY A 233 -11.83 -14.50 1.54
CA GLY A 233 -10.67 -15.21 2.08
C GLY A 233 -10.60 -16.67 1.61
N ARG A 234 -11.71 -17.41 1.72
CA ARG A 234 -11.78 -18.80 1.21
C ARG A 234 -11.59 -18.90 -0.30
N PHE A 235 -12.03 -17.90 -1.06
CA PHE A 235 -11.86 -17.89 -2.51
C PHE A 235 -10.40 -17.70 -2.92
N LEU A 236 -9.67 -16.82 -2.21
CA LEU A 236 -8.23 -16.59 -2.39
C LEU A 236 -7.42 -17.80 -1.92
N ALA A 237 -7.73 -18.36 -0.75
CA ALA A 237 -7.05 -19.53 -0.20
C ALA A 237 -7.14 -20.76 -1.13
N LYS A 238 -8.29 -20.97 -1.80
CA LYS A 238 -8.46 -22.02 -2.82
C LYS A 238 -7.53 -21.87 -4.04
N ARG A 239 -6.87 -20.73 -4.19
CA ARG A 239 -5.89 -20.42 -5.25
C ARG A 239 -4.47 -20.31 -4.71
N GLY A 240 -4.25 -20.65 -3.43
CA GLY A 240 -2.95 -20.50 -2.77
C GLY A 240 -2.58 -19.05 -2.43
N LEU A 241 -3.53 -18.12 -2.50
CA LEU A 241 -3.31 -16.71 -2.18
C LEU A 241 -3.65 -16.43 -0.71
N TRP A 242 -2.73 -15.79 0.01
CA TRP A 242 -2.90 -15.42 1.41
C TRP A 242 -3.45 -14.01 1.59
N VAL A 243 -4.45 -13.88 2.46
CA VAL A 243 -4.89 -12.57 2.96
C VAL A 243 -4.00 -12.20 4.15
N SER A 244 -3.20 -11.14 3.98
CA SER A 244 -2.27 -10.65 5.02
C SER A 244 -2.94 -9.75 6.05
N GLU A 245 -4.03 -9.06 5.66
CA GLU A 245 -4.75 -8.14 6.54
C GLU A 245 -6.23 -8.03 6.12
N TYR A 246 -7.12 -7.91 7.10
CA TYR A 246 -8.52 -7.53 6.89
C TYR A 246 -8.74 -6.10 7.41
N ARG A 247 -9.13 -5.19 6.52
CA ARG A 247 -9.50 -3.81 6.87
C ARG A 247 -11.03 -3.69 6.90
N ILE A 248 -11.58 -3.51 8.08
CA ILE A 248 -13.03 -3.44 8.29
C ILE A 248 -13.48 -2.00 8.05
N GLU A 249 -14.43 -1.81 7.15
CA GLU A 249 -15.00 -0.50 6.83
C GLU A 249 -16.48 -0.43 7.18
N SER A 250 -16.96 0.78 7.44
CA SER A 250 -18.39 1.03 7.55
C SER A 250 -19.06 0.87 6.19
N GLY A 251 -20.08 0.03 6.10
CA GLY A 251 -20.93 -0.06 4.91
C GLY A 251 -21.82 1.17 4.70
N LEU A 252 -21.81 2.14 5.62
CA LEU A 252 -22.71 3.29 5.59
C LEU A 252 -22.20 4.44 4.75
N ASN A 253 -20.88 4.67 4.66
CA ASN A 253 -20.37 5.84 3.96
C ASN A 253 -19.02 5.63 3.26
N CYS A 254 -18.90 6.21 2.05
CA CYS A 254 -17.61 6.37 1.36
C CYS A 254 -17.59 7.75 0.71
N GLY A 255 -16.56 8.55 1.02
CA GLY A 255 -16.37 9.87 0.39
C GLY A 255 -17.58 10.81 0.47
N GLY A 256 -18.27 10.82 1.62
CA GLY A 256 -19.45 11.67 1.84
C GLY A 256 -20.79 11.13 1.28
N HIS A 257 -20.78 9.98 0.59
CA HIS A 257 -22.00 9.34 0.09
C HIS A 257 -22.50 8.33 1.12
N ALA A 258 -23.77 8.45 1.53
CA ALA A 258 -24.41 7.46 2.38
C ALA A 258 -24.97 6.32 1.52
N PHE A 259 -24.60 5.09 1.81
CA PHE A 259 -25.20 3.91 1.17
C PHE A 259 -26.36 3.42 2.02
N ALA A 260 -27.51 3.23 1.38
CA ALA A 260 -28.66 2.56 1.99
C ALA A 260 -28.35 1.07 2.13
N THR A 261 -27.60 0.69 3.15
CA THR A 261 -27.49 -0.69 3.63
C THR A 261 -28.53 -0.92 4.72
N ASP A 262 -28.71 -2.17 5.16
CA ASP A 262 -29.62 -2.54 6.25
C ASP A 262 -29.24 -1.91 7.62
N GLY A 263 -28.25 -1.01 7.66
CA GLY A 263 -27.97 -0.17 8.82
C GLY A 263 -27.13 -0.84 9.91
N TYR A 264 -26.33 -1.86 9.56
CA TYR A 264 -25.44 -2.48 10.54
C TYR A 264 -24.39 -1.48 11.03
N LEU A 265 -24.44 -1.21 12.33
CA LEU A 265 -23.46 -0.37 13.00
C LEU A 265 -22.09 -1.06 13.00
N LEU A 266 -21.02 -0.26 12.97
CA LEU A 266 -19.66 -0.77 12.99
C LEU A 266 -19.36 -1.58 14.27
N GLY A 267 -19.93 -1.22 15.42
CA GLY A 267 -19.71 -1.93 16.69
C GLY A 267 -20.06 -3.42 16.64
N PRO A 268 -21.31 -3.80 16.31
CA PRO A 268 -21.71 -5.19 16.11
C PRO A 268 -20.86 -5.94 15.08
N VAL A 269 -20.50 -5.29 13.98
CA VAL A 269 -19.61 -5.87 12.96
C VAL A 269 -18.25 -6.20 13.57
N LEU A 270 -17.64 -5.26 14.29
CA LEU A 270 -16.34 -5.46 14.93
C LEU A 270 -16.38 -6.56 16.01
N GLU A 271 -17.48 -6.66 16.78
CA GLU A 271 -17.63 -7.74 17.77
C GLU A 271 -17.70 -9.11 17.07
N GLU A 272 -18.42 -9.24 15.96
CA GLU A 272 -18.44 -10.50 15.20
C GLU A 272 -17.04 -10.88 14.70
N PHE A 273 -16.29 -9.93 14.15
CA PHE A 273 -14.90 -10.18 13.72
C PHE A 273 -14.00 -10.60 14.89
N LYS A 274 -14.21 -10.03 16.09
CA LYS A 274 -13.46 -10.36 17.30
C LYS A 274 -13.77 -11.77 17.78
N GLU A 275 -15.06 -12.15 17.84
CA GLU A 275 -15.50 -13.47 18.27
C GLU A 275 -15.05 -14.58 17.32
N LYS A 276 -15.15 -14.33 16.00
CA LYS A 276 -14.88 -15.33 14.96
C LYS A 276 -13.51 -15.19 14.29
N ARG A 277 -12.59 -14.42 14.88
CA ARG A 277 -11.26 -14.13 14.31
C ARG A 277 -10.51 -15.38 13.88
N GLN A 278 -10.60 -16.45 14.68
CA GLN A 278 -9.90 -17.72 14.42
C GLN A 278 -10.37 -18.42 13.15
N GLU A 279 -11.59 -18.15 12.66
CA GLU A 279 -12.12 -18.72 11.41
C GLU A 279 -11.55 -18.06 10.14
N LEU A 280 -10.84 -16.92 10.27
CA LEU A 280 -10.20 -16.19 9.16
C LEU A 280 -8.70 -16.48 9.03
N THR A 281 -8.15 -17.32 9.91
CA THR A 281 -6.76 -17.80 9.93
C THR A 281 -6.69 -19.25 9.48
#